data_AF-A0A947JG93-F1
#
_entry.id   AF-A0A947JG93-F1
#
_cell.length_a   1.000
_cell.length_b   1.000
_cell.length_c   1.000
_cell.angle_alpha   90.00
_cell.angle_beta   90.00
_cell.angle_gamma   90.00
#
_symmetry.space_group_name_H-M   'P 1'
#
loop_
_entity.id
_entity.type
_entity.pdbx_description
1 polymer ?
#
loop_
_entity_poly.entity_id
_entity_poly.type
_entity_poly.pdbx_seq_one_letter_code
_entity_poly.pdbx_strand_id
1 'polypeptide(L)' 'MRKYYVYILTNKTDKVLYIGVTNNIIRRMHEHKAKLVEG' A
#
# COMPACT_ATOMS: atom_id res chain seq x y z
N MET A 1 10.51 -19.24 -4.90
CA MET A 1 9.09 -18.96 -4.56
C MET A 1 8.90 -17.45 -4.46
N ARG A 2 7.84 -16.87 -5.05
CA ARG A 2 7.55 -15.43 -4.92
C ARG A 2 6.70 -15.21 -3.66
N LYS A 3 7.11 -14.27 -2.80
CA LYS A 3 6.33 -13.86 -1.62
C LYS A 3 5.36 -12.75 -2.01
N TYR A 4 4.12 -12.86 -1.55
CA TYR A 4 3.09 -11.84 -1.71
C TYR A 4 2.46 -11.54 -0.34
N TYR A 5 2.01 -10.30 -0.18
CA TYR A 5 1.45 -9.78 1.04
C TYR A 5 0.11 -9.13 0.72
N VAL A 6 -0.89 -9.42 1.54
CA VAL A 6 -2.11 -8.61 1.66
C VAL A 6 -1.83 -7.57 2.75
N TYR A 7 -2.13 -6.31 2.49
CA TYR A 7 -1.93 -5.24 3.47
C TYR A 7 -3.19 -4.39 3.62
N ILE A 8 -3.32 -3.81 4.82
CA ILE A 8 -4.33 -2.82 5.18
C ILE A 8 -3.59 -1.53 5.54
N LEU A 9 -3.94 -0.44 4.88
CA LEU A 9 -3.41 0.90 5.09
C LEU A 9 -4.57 1.84 5.44
N THR A 10 -4.30 2.90 6.18
CA THR A 10 -5.26 3.99 6.36
C THR A 10 -4.61 5.34 6.09
N ASN A 11 -5.43 6.37 5.85
CA ASN A 11 -4.94 7.73 5.73
C ASN A 11 -4.60 8.33 7.11
N LYS A 12 -3.91 9.48 7.16
CA LYS A 12 -3.48 10.10 8.43
C LYS A 12 -4.63 10.40 9.41
N THR A 13 -5.85 10.53 8.90
CA THR A 13 -7.04 10.81 9.72
C THR A 13 -7.81 9.55 10.12
N ASP A 14 -7.31 8.37 9.78
CA ASP A 14 -7.92 7.06 10.02
C ASP A 14 -9.32 6.88 9.41
N LYS A 15 -9.70 7.72 8.42
CA LYS A 15 -11.05 7.73 7.83
C LYS A 15 -11.19 6.90 6.57
N VAL A 16 -10.09 6.63 5.88
CA VAL A 16 -10.10 5.91 4.60
C VAL A 16 -9.18 4.72 4.69
N LEU A 17 -9.76 3.54 4.53
CA LEU A 17 -9.07 2.26 4.58
C LEU A 17 -8.76 1.78 3.15
N TYR A 18 -7.55 1.31 2.94
CA TYR A 18 -7.08 0.74 1.68
C TYR A 18 -6.64 -0.70 1.91
N ILE A 19 -7.09 -1.60 1.04
CA ILE A 19 -6.68 -3.01 1.06
C ILE A 19 -6.01 -3.30 -0.28
N GLY A 20 -4.83 -3.91 -0.24
CA GLY A 20 -4.07 -4.18 -1.45
C GLY A 20 -3.17 -5.39 -1.34
N VAL A 21 -2.64 -5.81 -2.49
CA VAL A 21 -1.69 -6.92 -2.59
C VAL A 21 -0.39 -6.42 -3.22
N THR A 22 0.76 -6.85 -2.69
CA THR A 22 2.08 -6.54 -3.27
C THR A 22 3.07 -7.65 -2.96
N ASN A 23 4.10 -7.81 -3.78
CA ASN A 23 5.28 -8.61 -3.45
C ASN A 23 6.39 -7.81 -2.75
N ASN A 24 6.21 -6.49 -2.61
CA ASN A 24 7.15 -5.59 -1.95
C ASN A 24 6.38 -4.44 -1.24
N ILE A 25 6.29 -4.51 0.09
CA ILE A 25 5.61 -3.52 0.92
C ILE A 25 6.33 -2.17 0.89
N ILE A 26 7.66 -2.16 1.01
CA ILE A 26 8.45 -0.92 1.08
C ILE A 26 8.25 -0.08 -0.17
N ARG A 27 8.35 -0.70 -1.36
CA ARG A 27 8.10 -0.02 -2.63
C ARG A 27 6.67 0.53 -2.69
N ARG A 28 5.67 -0.29 -2.36
CA ARG A 28 4.26 0.11 -2.46
C ARG A 28 3.90 1.27 -1.53
N MET A 29 4.49 1.32 -0.33
CA MET A 29 4.33 2.43 0.61
C MET A 29 4.95 3.73 0.08
N HIS A 30 6.10 3.65 -0.59
CA HIS A 30 6.72 4.82 -1.22
C HIS A 30 5.86 5.36 -2.36
N GLU A 31 5.41 4.49 -3.27
CA GLU A 31 4.54 4.85 -4.40
C GLU A 31 3.26 5.56 -3.95
N HIS A 32 2.59 5.04 -2.91
CA HIS A 32 1.39 5.65 -2.32
C HIS A 32 1.67 7.01 -1.68
N LYS A 33 2.72 7.12 -0.85
CA LYS A 33 3.06 8.40 -0.19
C LYS A 33 3.45 9.49 -1.19
N ALA A 34 4.13 9.12 -2.26
CA ALA A 34 4.57 10.03 -3.31
C ALA A 34 3.54 10.21 -4.45
N LYS A 35 2.37 9.56 -4.36
CA LYS A 35 1.30 9.61 -5.38
C LYS A 35 1.78 9.25 -6.79
N LEU A 36 2.70 8.29 -6.89
CA LEU A 36 3.33 7.89 -8.16
C LEU A 36 2.46 6.96 -9.01
N VAL A 37 1.46 6.35 -8.38
CA VAL A 37 0.51 5.42 -9.01
C VAL A 37 -0.88 5.72 -8.46
N GLU A 38 -1.90 5.45 -9.27
CA GLU A 38 -3.29 5.52 -8.79
C GLU A 38 -3.55 4.43 -7.74
N GLY A 39 -4.33 4.78 -6.72
CA GLY A 39 -4.76 3.88 -5.65
C GLY A 39 -4.99 4.56 -4.32
#